data_AF-A0A945CXF3-F1
#
_entry.id   AF-A0A945CXF3-F1
#
_cell.length_a   1.000
_cell.length_b   1.000
_cell.length_c   1.000
_cell.angle_alpha   90.00
_cell.angle_beta   90.00
_cell.angle_gamma   90.00
#
_symmetry.space_group_name_H-M   'P 1'
#
loop_
_entity.id
_entity.type
_entity.pdbx_description
1 polymer ?
#
loop_
_entity_poly.entity_id
_entity_poly.type
_entity_poly.pdbx_seq_one_letter_code
_entity_poly.pdbx_strand_id
1 'polypeptide(L)'
;MAMKPLFGRYQRVHLVGIGGARMEGLARILRQMGCQVSGSDRAESAAVDGLRRDGFAVQVGHRREQAEGADLVVFSAAVPADNAELIEALHSGIDLVGGAELLGELTRGYLTVAVAGSHGKTTTASMVADILRQADLEPSVLIGGWRQGRAQAELKSSRFFVVEADEFQRSFLQLSPSLALVTNVDAEHLDCYGDLAGVEDAFCQYLSRMPFYGRCVLAGDGAVGSRVRESVTFPCSTYGLKAENDFRADGIESHSWGSSFEMEKGKERLGRIVLNVPGEHNLRNSLGAAALANVMGVDFEAIARGLAGFTGVARRYERRGEEGGVLVIDDYAHHPAELAVAIDTAKRSGRRVVAVFQPHLFSRTRDLCRDFARELCAADQVFLADVYPSREEPLPGVDGGMIAREMRERGYRDVVFVPQKEQLPDRVMQSCRSGDLVLTLGAGDIDGVSRALVDGLKQRSS
;
A
#
# COMPACT_ATOMS: atom_id res chain seq x y z
N MET A 1 25.05 -22.21 -9.03
CA MET A 1 24.65 -22.69 -7.69
C MET A 1 23.52 -23.68 -7.91
N ALA A 2 23.59 -24.91 -7.39
CA ALA A 2 22.55 -25.91 -7.65
C ALA A 2 21.18 -25.40 -7.15
N MET A 3 20.14 -25.49 -8.01
CA MET A 3 18.77 -25.15 -7.65
C MET A 3 18.35 -26.02 -6.46
N LYS A 4 18.09 -25.40 -5.30
CA LYS A 4 17.45 -26.10 -4.19
C LYS A 4 15.93 -25.97 -4.37
N PRO A 5 15.18 -27.08 -4.50
CA PRO A 5 13.74 -27.01 -4.60
C PRO A 5 13.15 -26.33 -3.36
N LEU A 6 12.17 -25.46 -3.57
CA LEU A 6 11.38 -24.85 -2.51
C LEU A 6 10.75 -25.97 -1.67
N PHE A 7 10.92 -25.87 -0.35
CA PHE A 7 10.51 -26.89 0.63
C PHE A 7 11.02 -28.31 0.31
N GLY A 8 12.12 -28.43 -0.43
CA GLY A 8 12.70 -29.72 -0.81
C GLY A 8 11.96 -30.45 -1.95
N ARG A 9 10.85 -29.90 -2.47
CA ARG A 9 9.98 -30.58 -3.45
C ARG A 9 9.67 -29.76 -4.71
N TYR A 10 9.45 -28.45 -4.60
CA TYR A 10 8.92 -27.66 -5.72
C TYR A 10 10.03 -26.95 -6.49
N GLN A 11 10.16 -27.22 -7.79
CA GLN A 11 11.11 -26.55 -8.68
C GLN A 11 10.42 -25.60 -9.64
N ARG A 12 9.25 -25.98 -10.16
CA ARG A 12 8.44 -25.22 -11.13
C ARG A 12 7.22 -24.66 -10.43
N VAL A 13 7.14 -23.34 -10.32
CA VAL A 13 6.05 -22.64 -9.65
C VAL A 13 5.33 -21.73 -10.63
N HIS A 14 4.03 -21.93 -10.79
CA HIS A 14 3.19 -21.11 -11.64
C HIS A 14 2.35 -20.15 -10.79
N LEU A 15 2.36 -18.84 -11.09
CA LEU A 15 1.59 -17.83 -10.37
C LEU A 15 0.39 -17.32 -11.18
N VAL A 16 -0.83 -17.50 -10.68
CA VAL A 16 -2.06 -16.97 -11.29
C VAL A 16 -2.41 -15.62 -10.66
N GLY A 17 -2.52 -14.59 -11.50
CA GLY A 17 -2.64 -13.18 -11.07
C GLY A 17 -1.29 -12.56 -10.70
N ILE A 18 -0.25 -12.86 -11.48
CA ILE A 18 1.15 -12.50 -11.18
C ILE A 18 1.43 -10.99 -11.20
N GLY A 19 0.57 -10.18 -11.84
CA GLY A 19 0.73 -8.74 -11.98
C GLY A 19 0.39 -7.93 -10.74
N GLY A 20 -0.19 -8.54 -9.69
CA GLY A 20 -0.39 -7.87 -8.40
C GLY A 20 0.91 -7.71 -7.61
N ALA A 21 1.10 -6.60 -6.88
CA ALA A 21 2.35 -6.29 -6.16
C ALA A 21 2.89 -7.45 -5.30
N ARG A 22 2.01 -8.10 -4.51
CA ARG A 22 2.38 -9.27 -3.69
C ARG A 22 2.84 -10.45 -4.56
N MET A 23 2.10 -10.74 -5.62
CA MET A 23 2.38 -11.89 -6.50
C MET A 23 3.64 -11.67 -7.33
N GLU A 24 3.85 -10.46 -7.86
CA GLU A 24 5.11 -10.06 -8.47
C GLU A 24 6.27 -10.23 -7.47
N GLY A 25 6.06 -9.80 -6.22
CA GLY A 25 7.03 -9.97 -5.14
C GLY A 25 7.37 -11.42 -4.85
N LEU A 26 6.36 -12.29 -4.74
CA LEU A 26 6.55 -13.73 -4.57
C LEU A 26 7.29 -14.35 -5.75
N ALA A 27 6.92 -14.01 -6.99
CA ALA A 27 7.62 -14.50 -8.18
C ALA A 27 9.12 -14.17 -8.14
N ARG A 28 9.46 -12.94 -7.73
CA ARG A 28 10.85 -12.50 -7.58
C ARG A 28 11.61 -13.26 -6.50
N ILE A 29 11.00 -13.43 -5.32
CA ILE A 29 11.62 -14.19 -4.22
C ILE A 29 11.81 -15.65 -4.60
N LEU A 30 10.80 -16.30 -5.16
CA LEU A 30 10.86 -17.69 -5.61
C LEU A 30 11.97 -17.90 -6.64
N ARG A 31 12.15 -16.95 -7.58
CA ARG A 31 13.26 -17.00 -8.53
C ARG A 31 14.63 -16.85 -7.85
N GLN A 32 14.76 -15.96 -6.86
CA GLN A 32 15.98 -15.81 -6.05
C GLN A 32 16.30 -17.07 -5.23
N MET A 33 15.27 -17.81 -4.79
CA MET A 33 15.40 -19.11 -4.14
C MET A 33 15.77 -20.25 -5.11
N GLY A 34 15.76 -19.99 -6.43
CA GLY A 34 16.15 -20.94 -7.47
C GLY A 34 14.99 -21.70 -8.10
N CYS A 35 13.74 -21.26 -7.94
CA CYS A 35 12.60 -21.84 -8.65
C CYS A 35 12.56 -21.37 -10.11
N GLN A 36 12.06 -22.22 -11.00
CA GLN A 36 11.56 -21.82 -12.32
C GLN A 36 10.16 -21.24 -12.14
N VAL A 37 9.98 -19.98 -12.51
CA VAL A 37 8.75 -19.24 -12.24
C VAL A 37 8.08 -18.84 -13.55
N SER A 38 6.81 -19.24 -13.69
CA SER A 38 5.90 -18.78 -14.74
C SER A 38 4.68 -18.12 -14.10
N GLY A 39 3.85 -17.46 -14.91
CA GLY A 39 2.57 -16.97 -14.43
C GLY A 39 1.63 -16.47 -15.50
N SER A 40 0.42 -16.16 -15.06
CA SER A 40 -0.63 -15.58 -15.88
C SER A 40 -1.23 -14.35 -15.19
N ASP A 41 -1.77 -13.44 -15.99
CA ASP A 41 -2.61 -12.36 -15.50
C ASP A 41 -3.78 -12.11 -16.45
N ARG A 42 -4.84 -11.47 -15.97
CA ARG A 42 -6.06 -11.22 -16.75
C ARG A 42 -5.84 -10.21 -17.88
N ALA A 43 -4.90 -9.27 -17.70
CA ALA A 43 -4.70 -8.15 -18.59
C ALA A 43 -3.23 -7.72 -18.63
N GLU A 44 -2.86 -7.00 -19.69
CA GLU A 44 -1.57 -6.33 -19.78
C GLU A 44 -1.44 -5.25 -18.70
N SER A 45 -0.23 -5.10 -18.17
CA SER A 45 0.09 -4.09 -17.15
C SER A 45 1.59 -3.81 -17.10
N ALA A 46 1.97 -2.69 -16.50
CA ALA A 46 3.38 -2.35 -16.31
C ALA A 46 4.16 -3.41 -15.50
N ALA A 47 3.48 -4.08 -14.56
CA ALA A 47 4.05 -5.19 -13.79
C ALA A 47 4.30 -6.43 -14.66
N VAL A 48 3.32 -6.82 -15.49
CA VAL A 48 3.45 -7.91 -16.47
C VAL A 48 4.60 -7.63 -17.45
N ASP A 49 4.65 -6.42 -18.01
CA ASP A 49 5.74 -5.99 -18.90
C ASP A 49 7.10 -6.00 -18.21
N GLY A 50 7.14 -5.58 -16.94
CA GLY A 50 8.34 -5.61 -16.10
C GLY A 50 8.85 -7.03 -15.86
N LEU A 51 7.96 -7.95 -15.50
CA LEU A 51 8.28 -9.36 -15.29
C LEU A 51 8.79 -10.03 -16.58
N ARG A 52 8.14 -9.80 -17.72
CA ARG A 52 8.61 -10.32 -19.02
C ARG A 52 10.00 -9.80 -19.38
N ARG A 53 10.25 -8.50 -19.20
CA ARG A 53 11.57 -7.89 -19.41
C ARG A 53 12.63 -8.48 -18.48
N ASP A 54 12.23 -8.80 -17.25
CA ASP A 54 13.11 -9.46 -16.28
C ASP A 54 13.29 -10.96 -16.55
N GLY A 55 12.67 -11.53 -17.60
CA GLY A 55 12.84 -12.91 -18.06
C GLY A 55 11.85 -13.93 -17.48
N PHE A 56 10.74 -13.49 -16.88
CA PHE A 56 9.67 -14.39 -16.45
C PHE A 56 8.78 -14.80 -17.62
N ALA A 57 8.33 -16.06 -17.64
CA ALA A 57 7.34 -16.54 -18.59
C ALA A 57 5.93 -16.13 -18.13
N VAL A 58 5.49 -14.94 -18.55
CA VAL A 58 4.18 -14.39 -18.19
C VAL A 58 3.24 -14.32 -19.40
N GLN A 59 2.04 -14.88 -19.27
CA GLN A 59 1.00 -14.86 -20.29
C GLN A 59 -0.20 -14.02 -19.85
N VAL A 60 -0.91 -13.41 -20.81
CA VAL A 60 -2.19 -12.73 -20.54
C VAL A 60 -3.35 -13.61 -20.95
N GLY A 61 -4.38 -13.63 -20.11
CA GLY A 61 -5.51 -14.54 -20.17
C GLY A 61 -5.23 -15.85 -19.44
N HIS A 62 -6.29 -16.49 -18.96
CA HIS A 62 -6.25 -17.70 -18.15
C HIS A 62 -6.68 -18.91 -18.99
N ARG A 63 -5.77 -19.88 -19.18
CA ARG A 63 -5.98 -21.09 -19.99
C ARG A 63 -5.39 -22.30 -19.27
N ARG A 64 -6.05 -23.46 -19.38
CA ARG A 64 -5.68 -24.69 -18.66
C ARG A 64 -4.21 -25.08 -18.88
N GLU A 65 -3.75 -24.97 -20.13
CA GLU A 65 -2.40 -25.39 -20.55
C GLU A 65 -1.28 -24.59 -19.88
N GLN A 66 -1.59 -23.46 -19.24
CA GLN A 66 -0.61 -22.62 -18.55
C GLN A 66 -0.18 -23.20 -17.20
N ALA A 67 -1.03 -23.99 -16.55
CA ALA A 67 -0.71 -24.68 -15.30
C ALA A 67 0.06 -26.00 -15.51
N GLU A 68 0.05 -26.53 -16.74
CA GLU A 68 0.66 -27.83 -17.05
C GLU A 68 2.15 -27.88 -16.72
N GLY A 69 2.56 -28.95 -16.04
CA GLY A 69 3.94 -29.17 -15.66
C GLY A 69 4.45 -28.26 -14.53
N ALA A 70 3.60 -27.47 -13.87
CA ALA A 70 3.96 -26.87 -12.58
C ALA A 70 4.02 -27.96 -11.49
N ASP A 71 4.93 -27.79 -10.52
CA ASP A 71 4.94 -28.60 -9.31
C ASP A 71 4.03 -27.97 -8.24
N LEU A 72 3.83 -26.64 -8.32
CA LEU A 72 3.02 -25.84 -7.41
C LEU A 72 2.35 -24.69 -8.20
N VAL A 73 1.06 -24.50 -8.01
CA VAL A 73 0.33 -23.31 -8.46
C VAL A 73 0.04 -22.40 -7.27
N VAL A 74 0.43 -21.13 -7.39
CA VAL A 74 0.19 -20.08 -6.39
C VAL A 74 -0.81 -19.08 -6.96
N PHE A 75 -1.87 -18.76 -6.23
CA PHE A 75 -2.92 -17.88 -6.74
C PHE A 75 -3.18 -16.67 -5.85
N SER A 76 -3.54 -15.56 -6.49
CA SER A 76 -3.98 -14.35 -5.79
C SER A 76 -5.40 -14.52 -5.24
N ALA A 77 -5.71 -13.83 -4.14
CA ALA A 77 -7.07 -13.72 -3.59
C ALA A 77 -8.10 -13.12 -4.57
N ALA A 78 -7.63 -12.44 -5.62
CA ALA A 78 -8.47 -11.88 -6.68
C ALA A 78 -8.83 -12.90 -7.78
N VAL A 79 -8.23 -14.09 -7.79
CA VAL A 79 -8.51 -15.13 -8.78
C VAL A 79 -9.77 -15.90 -8.35
N PRO A 80 -10.79 -16.00 -9.21
CA PRO A 80 -12.02 -16.72 -8.88
C PRO A 80 -11.79 -18.24 -8.89
N ALA A 81 -12.60 -18.97 -8.12
CA ALA A 81 -12.45 -20.42 -7.96
C ALA A 81 -12.71 -21.22 -9.25
N ASP A 82 -13.42 -20.64 -10.22
CA ASP A 82 -13.70 -21.24 -11.53
C ASP A 82 -12.61 -20.94 -12.58
N ASN A 83 -11.49 -20.34 -12.16
CA ASN A 83 -10.36 -20.08 -13.05
C ASN A 83 -9.82 -21.38 -13.66
N ALA A 84 -9.62 -21.36 -14.98
CA ALA A 84 -9.24 -22.53 -15.76
C ALA A 84 -7.91 -23.18 -15.31
N GLU A 85 -6.94 -22.39 -14.86
CA GLU A 85 -5.64 -22.88 -14.40
C GLU A 85 -5.75 -23.55 -13.02
N LEU A 86 -6.59 -23.02 -12.12
CA LEU A 86 -6.82 -23.63 -10.81
C LEU A 86 -7.56 -24.97 -10.93
N ILE A 87 -8.57 -25.03 -11.80
CA ILE A 87 -9.28 -26.27 -12.10
C ILE A 87 -8.33 -27.32 -12.69
N GLU A 88 -7.45 -26.92 -13.60
CA GLU A 88 -6.47 -27.82 -14.20
C GLU A 88 -5.46 -28.34 -13.17
N ALA A 89 -4.95 -27.46 -12.30
CA ALA A 89 -4.06 -27.88 -11.22
C ALA A 89 -4.70 -28.93 -10.31
N LEU A 90 -5.98 -28.77 -9.95
CA LEU A 90 -6.72 -29.78 -9.20
C LEU A 90 -6.86 -31.11 -9.96
N HIS A 91 -7.22 -31.07 -11.25
CA HIS A 91 -7.41 -32.27 -12.06
C HIS A 91 -6.09 -33.04 -12.28
N SER A 92 -4.98 -32.32 -12.46
CA SER A 92 -3.66 -32.88 -12.72
C SER A 92 -2.87 -33.20 -11.44
N GLY A 93 -3.46 -33.03 -10.25
CA GLY A 93 -2.81 -33.32 -8.97
C GLY A 93 -1.63 -32.41 -8.65
N ILE A 94 -1.62 -31.19 -9.19
CA ILE A 94 -0.63 -30.15 -8.90
C ILE A 94 -1.02 -29.47 -7.59
N ASP A 95 -0.05 -29.29 -6.69
CA ASP A 95 -0.32 -28.65 -5.40
C ASP A 95 -0.75 -27.19 -5.62
N LEU A 96 -1.70 -26.72 -4.80
CA LEU A 96 -2.28 -25.38 -4.88
C LEU A 96 -2.14 -24.67 -3.54
N VAL A 97 -1.70 -23.42 -3.58
CA VAL A 97 -1.51 -22.59 -2.38
C VAL A 97 -1.91 -21.14 -2.63
N GLY A 98 -2.54 -20.49 -1.65
CA GLY A 98 -2.81 -19.06 -1.74
C GLY A 98 -1.54 -18.24 -1.59
N GLY A 99 -1.43 -17.09 -2.27
CA GLY A 99 -0.23 -16.24 -2.16
C GLY A 99 0.09 -15.78 -0.73
N ALA A 100 -0.93 -15.52 0.10
CA ALA A 100 -0.74 -15.17 1.51
C ALA A 100 -0.29 -16.36 2.37
N GLU A 101 -0.77 -17.56 2.06
CA GLU A 101 -0.37 -18.80 2.71
C GLU A 101 1.09 -19.12 2.39
N LEU A 102 1.49 -19.04 1.12
CA LEU A 102 2.89 -19.21 0.72
C LEU A 102 3.79 -18.18 1.40
N LEU A 103 3.38 -16.91 1.48
CA LEU A 103 4.13 -15.89 2.20
C LEU A 103 4.33 -16.28 3.67
N GLY A 104 3.27 -16.74 4.34
CA GLY A 104 3.32 -17.26 5.70
C GLY A 104 4.39 -18.34 5.87
N GLU A 105 4.40 -19.34 4.99
CA GLU A 105 5.39 -20.42 5.02
C GLU A 105 6.82 -19.95 4.74
N LEU A 106 6.99 -19.03 3.77
CA LEU A 106 8.30 -18.46 3.44
C LEU A 106 8.91 -17.71 4.63
N THR A 107 8.09 -17.00 5.41
CA THR A 107 8.58 -16.18 6.52
C THR A 107 8.82 -16.97 7.81
N ARG A 108 8.32 -18.21 7.94
CA ARG A 108 8.50 -19.03 9.18
C ARG A 108 9.96 -19.24 9.59
N GLY A 109 10.87 -19.28 8.62
CA GLY A 109 12.31 -19.44 8.87
C GLY A 109 13.03 -18.17 9.34
N TYR A 110 12.32 -17.05 9.46
CA TYR A 110 12.88 -15.73 9.71
C TYR A 110 12.30 -15.09 10.98
N LEU A 111 13.03 -14.11 11.53
CA LEU A 111 12.44 -13.10 12.40
C LEU A 111 11.54 -12.20 11.56
N THR A 112 10.28 -12.59 11.48
CA THR A 112 9.26 -11.90 10.70
C THR A 112 8.90 -10.59 11.40
N VAL A 113 9.16 -9.47 10.72
CA VAL A 113 8.81 -8.11 11.11
C VAL A 113 7.60 -7.69 10.28
N ALA A 114 6.41 -7.75 10.88
CA ALA A 114 5.17 -7.53 10.17
C ALA A 114 4.53 -6.19 10.53
N VAL A 115 4.09 -5.46 9.52
CA VAL A 115 3.34 -4.21 9.69
C VAL A 115 1.90 -4.41 9.23
N ALA A 116 0.96 -4.30 10.15
CA ALA A 116 -0.47 -4.45 9.95
C ALA A 116 -1.23 -3.16 10.26
N GLY A 117 -2.51 -3.11 9.90
CA GLY A 117 -3.43 -2.01 10.19
C GLY A 117 -4.26 -1.63 8.95
N SER A 118 -5.40 -0.98 9.10
CA SER A 118 -6.25 -0.64 7.94
C SER A 118 -5.51 0.29 6.96
N HIS A 119 -4.86 1.34 7.48
CA HIS A 119 -4.15 2.34 6.68
C HIS A 119 -2.66 2.43 7.01
N GLY A 120 -1.83 2.85 6.05
CA GLY A 120 -0.42 3.19 6.28
C GLY A 120 0.56 2.00 6.32
N LYS A 121 0.09 0.76 6.11
CA LYS A 121 0.91 -0.46 6.14
C LYS A 121 2.12 -0.39 5.21
N THR A 122 1.88 -0.19 3.92
CA THR A 122 2.93 -0.18 2.89
C THR A 122 4.01 0.86 3.17
N THR A 123 3.62 2.09 3.51
CA THR A 123 4.55 3.18 3.81
C THR A 123 5.38 2.86 5.04
N THR A 124 4.74 2.41 6.11
CA THR A 124 5.38 2.09 7.38
C THR A 124 6.32 0.88 7.25
N ALA A 125 5.92 -0.19 6.56
CA ALA A 125 6.78 -1.33 6.27
C ALA A 125 8.02 -0.93 5.45
N SER A 126 7.84 0.00 4.50
CA SER A 126 8.95 0.52 3.68
C SER A 126 9.91 1.36 4.52
N MET A 127 9.40 2.19 5.45
CA MET A 127 10.22 2.93 6.42
C MET A 127 11.00 1.98 7.33
N VAL A 128 10.37 0.92 7.85
CA VAL A 128 11.04 -0.12 8.66
C VAL A 128 12.16 -0.78 7.84
N ALA A 129 11.90 -1.18 6.60
CA ALA A 129 12.91 -1.76 5.73
C ALA A 129 14.09 -0.81 5.50
N ASP A 130 13.85 0.47 5.22
CA ASP A 130 14.90 1.46 4.99
C ASP A 130 15.72 1.75 6.26
N ILE A 131 15.08 1.79 7.44
CA ILE A 131 15.78 1.87 8.74
C ILE A 131 16.72 0.67 8.93
N LEU A 132 16.22 -0.55 8.72
CA LEU A 132 17.02 -1.77 8.92
C LEU A 132 18.19 -1.87 7.93
N ARG A 133 18.01 -1.39 6.69
CA ARG A 133 19.11 -1.25 5.72
C ARG A 133 20.16 -0.25 6.21
N GLN A 134 19.75 0.92 6.72
CA GLN A 134 20.69 1.91 7.27
C GLN A 134 21.39 1.46 8.57
N ALA A 135 20.88 0.42 9.21
CA ALA A 135 21.50 -0.27 10.33
C ALA A 135 22.37 -1.46 9.91
N ASP A 136 22.63 -1.64 8.61
CA ASP A 136 23.40 -2.76 8.04
C ASP A 136 22.84 -4.15 8.39
N LEU A 137 21.53 -4.23 8.69
CA LEU A 137 20.86 -5.50 9.01
C LEU A 137 20.34 -6.24 7.77
N GLU A 138 20.34 -5.59 6.60
CA GLU A 138 20.02 -6.15 5.28
C GLU A 138 18.78 -7.08 5.29
N PRO A 139 17.57 -6.59 5.64
CA PRO A 139 16.39 -7.43 5.75
C PRO A 139 15.98 -8.00 4.38
N SER A 140 15.46 -9.23 4.38
CA SER A 140 14.57 -9.66 3.30
C SER A 140 13.27 -8.85 3.38
N VAL A 141 12.66 -8.54 2.24
CA VAL A 141 11.44 -7.73 2.20
C VAL A 141 10.41 -8.33 1.24
N LEU A 142 9.13 -8.23 1.61
CA LEU A 142 8.00 -8.36 0.68
C LEU A 142 6.88 -7.44 1.15
N ILE A 143 6.75 -6.29 0.49
CA ILE A 143 5.83 -5.21 0.87
C ILE A 143 4.82 -4.99 -0.27
N GLY A 144 3.56 -4.77 0.08
CA GLY A 144 2.41 -4.66 -0.83
C GLY A 144 2.36 -3.32 -1.58
N GLY A 145 3.42 -2.99 -2.30
CA GLY A 145 3.49 -1.79 -3.13
C GLY A 145 4.70 -1.77 -4.05
N TRP A 146 4.68 -0.84 -4.99
CA TRP A 146 5.78 -0.62 -5.92
C TRP A 146 6.68 0.53 -5.44
N ARG A 147 7.98 0.40 -5.70
CA ARG A 147 8.95 1.47 -5.57
C ARG A 147 9.88 1.42 -6.78
N GLN A 148 10.11 2.55 -7.42
CA GLN A 148 10.91 2.62 -8.66
C GLN A 148 10.42 1.64 -9.76
N GLY A 149 9.10 1.48 -9.88
CA GLY A 149 8.47 0.65 -10.92
C GLY A 149 8.59 -0.86 -10.72
N ARG A 150 8.99 -1.33 -9.54
CA ARG A 150 9.09 -2.76 -9.20
C ARG A 150 8.44 -3.05 -7.86
N ALA A 151 7.90 -4.27 -7.70
CA ALA A 151 7.41 -4.72 -6.41
C ALA A 151 8.55 -4.67 -5.37
N GLN A 152 8.22 -4.23 -4.16
CA GLN A 152 9.18 -4.16 -3.05
C GLN A 152 9.43 -5.56 -2.49
N ALA A 153 10.24 -6.34 -3.21
CA ALA A 153 10.56 -7.72 -2.87
C ALA A 153 12.02 -8.06 -3.12
N GLU A 154 12.70 -8.54 -2.09
CA GLU A 154 14.11 -8.92 -2.13
C GLU A 154 14.40 -9.97 -1.05
N LEU A 155 15.13 -11.02 -1.41
CA LEU A 155 15.63 -12.02 -0.48
C LEU A 155 17.09 -11.70 -0.15
N LYS A 156 17.38 -11.59 1.13
CA LYS A 156 18.73 -11.37 1.67
C LYS A 156 19.14 -12.53 2.56
N SER A 157 20.42 -12.57 2.92
CA SER A 157 20.97 -13.60 3.82
C SER A 157 20.72 -13.30 5.31
N SER A 158 20.09 -12.16 5.66
CA SER A 158 19.82 -11.83 7.05
C SER A 158 18.67 -12.65 7.62
N ARG A 159 18.59 -12.67 8.96
CA ARG A 159 17.51 -13.33 9.69
C ARG A 159 16.18 -12.57 9.65
N PHE A 160 16.17 -11.31 9.20
CA PHE A 160 14.99 -10.47 9.24
C PHE A 160 14.19 -10.56 7.95
N PHE A 161 12.88 -10.63 8.07
CA PHE A 161 11.97 -10.55 6.93
C PHE A 161 10.88 -9.52 7.22
N VAL A 162 10.95 -8.36 6.56
CA VAL A 162 9.94 -7.32 6.67
C VAL A 162 8.80 -7.60 5.71
N VAL A 163 7.58 -7.70 6.25
CA VAL A 163 6.37 -7.95 5.46
C VAL A 163 5.27 -6.96 5.77
N GLU A 164 4.51 -6.63 4.74
CA GLU A 164 3.19 -6.03 4.91
C GLU A 164 2.16 -7.12 5.26
N ALA A 165 1.49 -6.96 6.38
CA ALA A 165 0.45 -7.86 6.86
C ALA A 165 -0.93 -7.29 6.52
N ASP A 166 -1.53 -7.82 5.47
CA ASP A 166 -2.81 -7.38 4.92
C ASP A 166 -4.00 -8.10 5.58
N GLU A 167 -4.88 -7.32 6.19
CA GLU A 167 -6.11 -7.80 6.79
C GLU A 167 -7.14 -8.26 5.74
N PHE A 168 -7.09 -7.82 4.48
CA PHE A 168 -8.07 -8.23 3.48
C PHE A 168 -8.19 -9.77 3.40
N GLN A 169 -9.43 -10.28 3.43
CA GLN A 169 -9.76 -11.72 3.51
C GLN A 169 -9.04 -12.47 4.64
N ARG A 170 -8.71 -11.80 5.75
CA ARG A 170 -7.99 -12.37 6.89
C ARG A 170 -6.62 -12.92 6.53
N SER A 171 -5.99 -12.41 5.46
CA SER A 171 -4.78 -12.99 4.89
C SER A 171 -3.56 -12.92 5.82
N PHE A 172 -3.46 -11.88 6.66
CA PHE A 172 -2.48 -11.77 7.73
C PHE A 172 -2.53 -12.90 8.77
N LEU A 173 -3.63 -13.67 8.87
CA LEU A 173 -3.75 -14.88 9.67
C LEU A 173 -3.02 -16.06 9.01
N GLN A 174 -2.20 -15.84 7.98
CA GLN A 174 -1.23 -16.84 7.52
C GLN A 174 0.17 -16.55 8.08
N LEU A 175 0.39 -15.37 8.65
CA LEU A 175 1.67 -14.96 9.20
C LEU A 175 1.83 -15.40 10.66
N SER A 176 3.08 -15.52 11.10
CA SER A 176 3.47 -15.75 12.50
C SER A 176 4.58 -14.77 12.85
N PRO A 177 4.25 -13.49 13.12
CA PRO A 177 5.24 -12.45 13.32
C PRO A 177 6.01 -12.64 14.63
N SER A 178 7.33 -12.37 14.58
CA SER A 178 8.15 -12.21 15.79
C SER A 178 8.08 -10.79 16.33
N LEU A 179 7.95 -9.83 15.42
CA LEU A 179 7.86 -8.39 15.67
C LEU A 179 6.66 -7.88 14.89
N ALA A 180 5.77 -7.13 15.55
CA ALA A 180 4.56 -6.61 14.92
C ALA A 180 4.37 -5.13 15.22
N LEU A 181 3.93 -4.39 14.21
CA LEU A 181 3.47 -3.00 14.34
C LEU A 181 2.05 -2.91 13.79
N VAL A 182 1.12 -2.34 14.58
CA VAL A 182 -0.26 -2.08 14.15
C VAL A 182 -0.47 -0.58 14.04
N THR A 183 -0.74 -0.08 12.84
CA THR A 183 -0.85 1.36 12.54
C THR A 183 -2.21 1.96 12.92
N ASN A 184 -3.29 1.19 12.80
CA ASN A 184 -4.65 1.55 13.17
C ASN A 184 -5.58 0.33 12.96
N VAL A 185 -6.80 0.39 13.48
CA VAL A 185 -7.87 -0.58 13.23
C VAL A 185 -9.16 0.18 12.96
N ASP A 186 -9.54 0.27 11.69
CA ASP A 186 -10.72 0.96 11.20
C ASP A 186 -11.69 -0.01 10.49
N ALA A 187 -12.95 0.43 10.31
CA ALA A 187 -14.03 -0.35 9.70
C ALA A 187 -13.85 -0.47 8.17
N GLU A 188 -12.86 -1.25 7.75
CA GLU A 188 -12.59 -1.59 6.35
C GLU A 188 -12.94 -3.06 6.04
N HIS A 189 -13.19 -3.34 4.76
CA HIS A 189 -13.46 -4.71 4.28
C HIS A 189 -14.63 -5.39 5.01
N LEU A 190 -15.69 -4.65 5.33
CA LEU A 190 -16.86 -5.17 6.05
C LEU A 190 -17.62 -6.26 5.29
N ASP A 191 -17.42 -6.37 3.97
CA ASP A 191 -17.84 -7.52 3.16
C ASP A 191 -17.19 -8.83 3.63
N CYS A 192 -15.96 -8.77 4.15
CA CYS A 192 -15.22 -9.89 4.71
C CYS A 192 -15.43 -10.06 6.24
N TYR A 193 -15.65 -8.95 6.94
CA TYR A 193 -15.61 -8.90 8.40
C TYR A 193 -16.97 -8.74 9.10
N GLY A 194 -18.00 -8.33 8.36
CA GLY A 194 -19.31 -7.99 8.91
C GLY A 194 -19.35 -6.58 9.49
N ASP A 195 -18.62 -6.36 10.59
CA ASP A 195 -18.57 -5.09 11.32
C ASP A 195 -17.16 -4.81 11.90
N LEU A 196 -16.99 -3.66 12.56
CA LEU A 196 -15.74 -3.29 13.21
C LEU A 196 -15.32 -4.32 14.28
N ALA A 197 -16.28 -4.90 15.00
CA ALA A 197 -15.99 -5.92 16.01
C ALA A 197 -15.36 -7.17 15.37
N GLY A 198 -15.80 -7.56 14.17
CA GLY A 198 -15.19 -8.62 13.36
C GLY A 198 -13.77 -8.29 12.87
N VAL A 199 -13.49 -7.02 12.56
CA VAL A 199 -12.14 -6.55 12.22
C VAL A 199 -11.24 -6.64 13.45
N GLU A 200 -11.67 -6.08 14.59
CA GLU A 200 -10.92 -6.15 15.85
C GLU A 200 -10.62 -7.59 16.26
N ASP A 201 -11.58 -8.51 16.13
CA ASP A 201 -11.40 -9.93 16.42
C ASP A 201 -10.30 -10.58 15.58
N ALA A 202 -10.18 -10.17 14.31
CA ALA A 202 -9.12 -10.67 13.46
C ALA A 202 -7.75 -10.12 13.86
N PHE A 203 -7.65 -8.86 14.28
CA PHE A 203 -6.41 -8.31 14.84
C PHE A 203 -6.01 -9.00 16.15
N CYS A 204 -6.97 -9.30 17.04
CA CYS A 204 -6.73 -10.11 18.23
C CYS A 204 -6.17 -11.50 17.87
N GLN A 205 -6.75 -12.17 16.87
CA GLN A 205 -6.25 -13.46 16.37
C GLN A 205 -4.88 -13.38 15.70
N TYR A 206 -4.59 -12.26 15.03
CA TYR A 206 -3.28 -12.02 14.43
C TYR A 206 -2.20 -11.85 15.50
N LEU A 207 -2.46 -11.02 16.52
CA LEU A 207 -1.50 -10.77 17.60
C LEU A 207 -1.29 -11.99 18.50
N SER A 208 -2.30 -12.85 18.68
CA SER A 208 -2.16 -14.09 19.47
C SER A 208 -1.26 -15.15 18.83
N ARG A 209 -0.91 -14.99 17.54
CA ARG A 209 0.06 -15.85 16.84
C ARG A 209 1.51 -15.48 17.11
N MET A 210 1.75 -14.36 17.79
CA MET A 210 3.09 -13.98 18.19
C MET A 210 3.65 -14.96 19.22
N PRO A 211 4.94 -15.32 19.13
CA PRO A 211 5.57 -16.16 20.12
C PRO A 211 5.70 -15.42 21.47
N PHE A 212 5.89 -16.14 22.57
CA PHE A 212 6.02 -15.55 23.92
C PHE A 212 7.15 -14.51 24.04
N TYR A 213 8.19 -14.62 23.19
CA TYR A 213 9.31 -13.68 23.12
C TYR A 213 9.06 -12.51 22.16
N GLY A 214 7.92 -12.51 21.47
CA GLY A 214 7.55 -11.50 20.50
C GLY A 214 7.44 -10.11 21.13
N ARG A 215 7.54 -9.08 20.28
CA ARG A 215 7.37 -7.68 20.68
C ARG A 215 6.45 -6.95 19.73
N CYS A 216 5.53 -6.20 20.32
CA CYS A 216 4.47 -5.50 19.62
C CYS A 216 4.62 -3.99 19.81
N VAL A 217 4.26 -3.22 18.78
CA VAL A 217 4.08 -1.78 18.86
C VAL A 217 2.69 -1.45 18.32
N LEU A 218 1.85 -0.78 19.12
CA LEU A 218 0.49 -0.39 18.71
C LEU A 218 0.37 1.12 18.58
N ALA A 219 -0.39 1.56 17.58
CA ALA A 219 -0.77 2.95 17.50
C ALA A 219 -1.66 3.36 18.68
N GLY A 220 -1.25 4.46 19.30
CA GLY A 220 -1.88 5.15 20.39
C GLY A 220 -3.04 6.03 19.95
N ASP A 221 -3.36 7.02 20.78
CA ASP A 221 -4.27 8.13 20.49
C ASP A 221 -5.71 7.75 20.09
N GLY A 222 -6.09 6.49 20.28
CA GLY A 222 -7.37 5.92 19.87
C GLY A 222 -7.37 5.24 18.49
N ALA A 223 -6.24 5.18 17.79
CA ALA A 223 -6.14 4.54 16.47
C ALA A 223 -6.28 3.01 16.52
N VAL A 224 -5.99 2.40 17.66
CA VAL A 224 -6.25 0.97 17.94
C VAL A 224 -7.24 0.88 19.09
N GLY A 225 -8.37 0.20 18.88
CA GLY A 225 -9.43 0.03 19.88
C GLY A 225 -8.95 -0.67 21.15
N SER A 226 -9.62 -0.40 22.27
CA SER A 226 -9.27 -1.00 23.58
C SER A 226 -9.33 -2.51 23.54
N ARG A 227 -10.28 -3.10 22.80
CA ARG A 227 -10.41 -4.55 22.62
C ARG A 227 -9.14 -5.20 22.09
N VAL A 228 -8.54 -4.62 21.04
CA VAL A 228 -7.28 -5.13 20.47
C VAL A 228 -6.12 -4.92 21.44
N ARG A 229 -6.04 -3.75 22.09
CA ARG A 229 -4.98 -3.46 23.08
C ARG A 229 -5.02 -4.43 24.26
N GLU A 230 -6.19 -4.68 24.82
CA GLU A 230 -6.41 -5.56 25.97
C GLU A 230 -6.19 -7.05 25.63
N SER A 231 -6.28 -7.43 24.35
CA SER A 231 -5.97 -8.80 23.91
C SER A 231 -4.47 -9.14 23.98
N VAL A 232 -3.60 -8.13 24.04
CA VAL A 232 -2.15 -8.31 24.05
C VAL A 232 -1.67 -8.58 25.47
N THR A 233 -1.29 -9.84 25.73
CA THR A 233 -0.86 -10.32 27.05
C THR A 233 0.67 -10.42 27.21
N PHE A 234 1.43 -9.94 26.22
CA PHE A 234 2.89 -9.97 26.15
C PHE A 234 3.46 -8.55 26.01
N PRO A 235 4.78 -8.34 26.16
CA PRO A 235 5.36 -7.00 26.12
C PRO A 235 5.03 -6.25 24.82
N CYS A 236 4.33 -5.13 24.97
CA CYS A 236 3.95 -4.26 23.87
C CYS A 236 4.15 -2.79 24.26
N SER A 237 4.57 -1.99 23.30
CA SER A 237 4.71 -0.54 23.44
C SER A 237 3.67 0.20 22.60
N THR A 238 3.38 1.42 22.98
CA THR A 238 2.46 2.31 22.26
C THR A 238 3.23 3.48 21.64
N TYR A 239 2.73 4.01 20.52
CA TYR A 239 3.29 5.23 19.92
C TYR A 239 2.18 6.21 19.54
N GLY A 240 2.43 7.51 19.69
CA GLY A 240 1.46 8.53 19.31
C GLY A 240 1.91 9.93 19.71
N LEU A 241 1.01 10.90 19.62
CA LEU A 241 1.30 12.29 19.96
C LEU A 241 0.94 12.62 21.43
N LYS A 242 0.05 11.83 22.06
CA LYS A 242 -0.37 12.07 23.44
C LYS A 242 0.65 11.55 24.46
N ALA A 243 0.64 12.16 25.65
CA ALA A 243 1.56 11.87 26.74
C ALA A 243 1.48 10.42 27.27
N GLU A 244 0.34 9.76 27.10
CA GLU A 244 0.08 8.38 27.53
C GLU A 244 0.84 7.31 26.73
N ASN A 245 1.37 7.67 25.56
CA ASN A 245 2.11 6.72 24.73
C ASN A 245 3.56 6.55 25.20
N ASP A 246 4.09 5.33 25.05
CA ASP A 246 5.49 5.03 25.38
C ASP A 246 6.46 5.79 24.49
N PHE A 247 6.18 5.82 23.19
CA PHE A 247 6.92 6.57 22.18
C PHE A 247 6.13 7.78 21.70
N ARG A 248 6.79 8.95 21.69
CA ARG A 248 6.13 10.21 21.34
C ARG A 248 6.92 11.05 20.36
N ALA A 249 6.20 11.85 19.58
CA ALA A 249 6.75 12.94 18.80
C ALA A 249 6.43 14.28 19.48
N ASP A 250 7.47 15.01 19.90
CA ASP A 250 7.37 16.35 20.45
C ASP A 250 8.03 17.39 19.52
N GLY A 251 7.71 18.67 19.71
CA GLY A 251 8.34 19.76 18.94
C GLY A 251 8.15 19.64 17.43
N ILE A 252 6.94 19.26 16.99
CA ILE A 252 6.64 19.02 15.57
C ILE A 252 6.75 20.33 14.79
N GLU A 253 7.64 20.35 13.80
CA GLU A 253 7.82 21.45 12.85
C GLU A 253 7.41 20.97 11.45
N SER A 254 6.48 21.69 10.83
CA SER A 254 6.07 21.42 9.45
C SER A 254 6.91 22.23 8.46
N HIS A 255 7.40 21.57 7.42
CA HIS A 255 8.15 22.20 6.33
C HIS A 255 7.30 22.26 5.06
N SER A 256 7.77 22.94 4.01
CA SER A 256 7.07 22.98 2.71
C SER A 256 6.88 21.59 2.09
N TRP A 257 7.80 20.67 2.38
CA TRP A 257 7.72 19.26 2.03
C TRP A 257 8.32 18.41 3.14
N GLY A 258 7.45 17.84 3.99
CA GLY A 258 7.86 17.02 5.13
C GLY A 258 7.72 17.69 6.48
N SER A 259 8.35 17.10 7.49
CA SER A 259 8.26 17.55 8.89
C SER A 259 9.45 17.07 9.70
N SER A 260 9.69 17.68 10.86
CA SER A 260 10.64 17.18 11.85
C SER A 260 10.04 17.16 13.24
N PHE A 261 10.52 16.25 14.10
CA PHE A 261 10.08 16.13 15.48
C PHE A 261 11.17 15.51 16.35
N GLU A 262 11.05 15.67 17.67
CA GLU A 262 11.86 15.00 18.67
C GLU A 262 11.18 13.70 19.10
N MET A 263 11.88 12.59 18.97
CA MET A 263 11.39 11.30 19.44
C MET A 263 11.73 11.11 20.91
N GLU A 264 10.72 10.77 21.70
CA GLU A 264 10.87 10.46 23.12
C GLU A 264 10.42 9.02 23.43
N LYS A 265 11.04 8.43 24.45
CA LYS A 265 10.62 7.18 25.09
C LYS A 265 10.41 7.41 26.58
N GLY A 266 9.15 7.45 27.03
CA GLY A 266 8.81 7.75 28.42
C GLY A 266 9.20 9.18 28.83
N LYS A 267 10.36 9.37 29.45
CA LYS A 267 10.92 10.71 29.78
C LYS A 267 12.27 10.96 29.10
N GLU A 268 12.77 9.97 28.37
CA GLU A 268 14.05 10.03 27.69
C GLU A 268 13.85 10.60 26.29
N ARG A 269 14.59 11.66 25.94
CA ARG A 269 14.66 12.18 24.58
C ARG A 269 15.72 11.40 23.81
N LEU A 270 15.29 10.70 22.76
CA LEU A 270 16.18 9.89 21.91
C LEU A 270 16.89 10.75 20.86
N GLY A 271 16.17 11.73 20.29
CA GLY A 271 16.74 12.74 19.39
C GLY A 271 15.79 13.16 18.27
N ARG A 272 16.31 13.95 17.34
CA ARG A 272 15.53 14.57 16.25
C ARG A 272 15.41 13.65 15.05
N ILE A 273 14.19 13.51 14.53
CA ILE A 273 13.87 12.85 13.26
C ILE A 273 13.44 13.91 12.24
N VAL A 274 13.92 13.77 11.01
CA VAL A 274 13.54 14.60 9.85
C VAL A 274 12.91 13.70 8.80
N LEU A 275 11.77 14.11 8.26
CA LEU A 275 11.04 13.40 7.21
C LEU A 275 10.98 14.23 5.96
N ASN A 276 11.23 13.59 4.81
CA ASN A 276 11.11 14.18 3.49
C ASN A 276 9.83 13.73 2.76
N VAL A 277 8.80 13.38 3.54
CA VAL A 277 7.47 13.00 3.07
C VAL A 277 6.42 13.81 3.84
N PRO A 278 5.44 14.43 3.17
CA PRO A 278 4.48 15.33 3.81
C PRO A 278 3.35 14.56 4.50
N GLY A 279 2.62 15.26 5.36
CA GLY A 279 1.40 14.76 6.00
C GLY A 279 1.60 14.20 7.40
N GLU A 280 0.66 14.51 8.30
CA GLU A 280 0.68 14.03 9.69
C GLU A 280 0.63 12.49 9.78
N HIS A 281 -0.09 11.85 8.85
CA HIS A 281 -0.12 10.39 8.77
C HIS A 281 1.27 9.80 8.53
N ASN A 282 2.13 10.44 7.72
CA ASN A 282 3.50 10.00 7.51
C ASN A 282 4.40 10.28 8.71
N LEU A 283 4.14 11.36 9.46
CA LEU A 283 4.77 11.58 10.76
C LEU A 283 4.45 10.43 11.72
N ARG A 284 3.18 10.05 11.85
CA ARG A 284 2.75 8.91 12.69
C ARG A 284 3.35 7.59 12.21
N ASN A 285 3.30 7.30 10.91
CA ASN A 285 3.93 6.12 10.31
C ASN A 285 5.43 6.05 10.66
N SER A 286 6.14 7.18 10.56
CA SER A 286 7.56 7.25 10.87
C SER A 286 7.86 7.04 12.36
N LEU A 287 7.02 7.58 13.24
CA LEU A 287 7.13 7.36 14.68
C LEU A 287 6.89 5.87 15.02
N GLY A 288 5.91 5.23 14.39
CA GLY A 288 5.64 3.80 14.55
C GLY A 288 6.81 2.94 14.04
N ALA A 289 7.37 3.26 12.87
CA ALA A 289 8.54 2.58 12.32
C ALA A 289 9.78 2.76 13.20
N ALA A 290 10.03 3.97 13.70
CA ALA A 290 11.10 4.28 14.64
C ALA A 290 10.94 3.55 15.97
N ALA A 291 9.73 3.52 16.53
CA ALA A 291 9.41 2.81 17.75
C ALA A 291 9.66 1.30 17.60
N LEU A 292 9.21 0.70 16.49
CA LEU A 292 9.48 -0.71 16.20
C LEU A 292 10.98 -0.99 16.09
N ALA A 293 11.72 -0.16 15.34
CA ALA A 293 13.17 -0.31 15.21
C ALA A 293 13.91 -0.13 16.55
N ASN A 294 13.47 0.80 17.41
CA ASN A 294 14.02 0.96 18.75
C ASN A 294 13.76 -0.29 19.61
N VAL A 295 12.55 -0.86 19.55
CA VAL A 295 12.19 -2.12 20.23
C VAL A 295 13.04 -3.30 19.72
N MET A 296 13.45 -3.28 18.45
CA MET A 296 14.39 -4.24 17.87
C MET A 296 15.84 -4.05 18.32
N GLY A 297 16.15 -2.96 19.03
CA GLY A 297 17.50 -2.60 19.48
C GLY A 297 18.34 -1.91 18.41
N VAL A 298 17.72 -1.28 17.41
CA VAL A 298 18.43 -0.48 16.40
C VAL A 298 18.84 0.87 17.01
N ASP A 299 20.09 1.27 16.76
CA ASP A 299 20.61 2.56 17.22
C ASP A 299 19.83 3.74 16.63
N PHE A 300 19.56 4.74 17.48
CA PHE A 300 18.75 5.90 17.10
C PHE A 300 19.32 6.64 15.87
N GLU A 301 20.65 6.73 15.73
CA GLU A 301 21.25 7.38 14.56
C GLU A 301 20.93 6.67 13.25
N ALA A 302 20.90 5.33 13.24
CA ALA A 302 20.50 4.56 12.07
C ALA A 302 19.01 4.73 11.76
N ILE A 303 18.17 4.79 12.80
CA ILE A 303 16.73 5.11 12.67
C ILE A 303 16.55 6.48 12.02
N ALA A 304 17.21 7.51 12.54
CA ALA A 304 17.10 8.87 12.04
C ALA A 304 17.59 8.98 10.59
N ARG A 305 18.72 8.34 10.24
CA ARG A 305 19.23 8.29 8.85
C ARG A 305 18.27 7.56 7.91
N GLY A 306 17.72 6.42 8.34
CA GLY A 306 16.72 5.64 7.57
C GLY A 306 15.51 6.47 7.20
N LEU A 307 14.95 7.18 8.18
CA LEU A 307 13.77 8.03 7.96
C LEU A 307 14.08 9.30 7.17
N ALA A 308 15.24 9.92 7.37
CA ALA A 308 15.66 11.06 6.58
C ALA A 308 15.90 10.70 5.10
N GLY A 309 16.41 9.49 4.83
CA GLY A 309 16.61 8.97 3.48
C GLY A 309 15.34 8.45 2.80
N PHE A 310 14.21 8.37 3.51
CA PHE A 310 12.97 7.84 2.96
C PHE A 310 12.32 8.82 1.98
N THR A 311 12.10 8.36 0.75
CA THR A 311 11.60 9.18 -0.37
C THR A 311 10.13 8.91 -0.72
N GLY A 312 9.43 8.10 0.08
CA GLY A 312 8.06 7.67 -0.23
C GLY A 312 7.98 6.35 -1.01
N VAL A 313 6.73 5.91 -1.21
CA VAL A 313 6.33 4.72 -1.97
C VAL A 313 5.54 5.19 -3.19
N ALA A 314 5.60 4.44 -4.29
CA ALA A 314 4.83 4.81 -5.47
C ALA A 314 3.34 4.92 -5.13
N ARG A 315 2.69 5.96 -5.66
CA ARG A 315 1.27 6.28 -5.45
C ARG A 315 0.88 6.50 -3.98
N ARG A 316 1.80 6.78 -3.07
CA ARG A 316 1.49 7.18 -1.68
C ARG A 316 1.97 8.61 -1.48
N TYR A 317 1.14 9.57 -1.87
CA TYR A 317 1.45 10.98 -1.99
C TYR A 317 2.75 11.24 -2.78
N GLU A 318 2.89 10.54 -3.90
CA GLU A 318 4.11 10.50 -4.70
C GLU A 318 4.27 11.79 -5.51
N ARG A 319 5.37 12.53 -5.28
CA ARG A 319 5.74 13.66 -6.14
C ARG A 319 6.18 13.15 -7.52
N ARG A 320 5.35 13.40 -8.54
CA ARG A 320 5.65 13.02 -9.93
C ARG A 320 6.57 14.01 -10.63
N GLY A 321 6.46 15.28 -10.30
CA GLY A 321 7.27 16.34 -10.89
C GLY A 321 6.70 17.72 -10.60
N GLU A 322 7.46 18.76 -10.94
CA GLU A 322 7.01 20.13 -10.86
C GLU A 322 7.53 20.93 -12.06
N GLU A 323 6.61 21.48 -12.84
CA GLU A 323 6.90 22.07 -14.15
C GLU A 323 6.05 23.33 -14.34
N GLY A 324 6.66 24.42 -14.81
CA GLY A 324 5.94 25.69 -14.97
C GLY A 324 5.28 26.22 -13.68
N GLY A 325 5.80 25.84 -12.50
CA GLY A 325 5.24 26.16 -11.20
C GLY A 325 4.03 25.30 -10.79
N VAL A 326 3.70 24.24 -11.53
CA VAL A 326 2.63 23.28 -11.23
C VAL A 326 3.22 22.02 -10.64
N LEU A 327 2.89 21.70 -9.39
CA LEU A 327 3.32 20.48 -8.71
C LEU A 327 2.32 19.35 -8.99
N VAL A 328 2.79 18.21 -9.50
CA VAL A 328 1.94 17.02 -9.74
C VAL A 328 2.23 15.95 -8.69
N ILE A 329 1.18 15.51 -8.00
CA ILE A 329 1.21 14.49 -6.96
C ILE A 329 0.25 13.36 -7.34
N ASP A 330 0.66 12.12 -7.13
CA ASP A 330 -0.16 10.93 -7.36
C ASP A 330 -0.38 10.15 -6.07
N ASP A 331 -1.64 9.80 -5.80
CA ASP A 331 -2.06 9.13 -4.58
C ASP A 331 -3.11 8.02 -4.83
N TYR A 332 -2.93 6.90 -4.14
CA TYR A 332 -3.76 5.69 -4.22
C TYR A 332 -5.11 5.84 -3.49
N ALA A 333 -5.34 6.97 -2.83
CA ALA A 333 -6.58 7.28 -2.13
C ALA A 333 -7.81 7.04 -3.01
N HIS A 334 -8.67 6.13 -2.56
CA HIS A 334 -9.86 5.69 -3.28
C HIS A 334 -11.07 5.47 -2.36
N HIS A 335 -10.89 5.61 -1.04
CA HIS A 335 -11.96 5.70 -0.05
C HIS A 335 -12.10 7.14 0.46
N PRO A 336 -13.31 7.66 0.78
CA PRO A 336 -13.51 9.05 1.19
C PRO A 336 -12.55 9.54 2.29
N ALA A 337 -12.32 8.73 3.33
CA ALA A 337 -11.38 9.06 4.40
C ALA A 337 -9.94 9.31 3.89
N GLU A 338 -9.48 8.51 2.92
CA GLU A 338 -8.16 8.69 2.30
C GLU A 338 -8.12 9.95 1.42
N LEU A 339 -9.20 10.24 0.67
CA LEU A 339 -9.30 11.46 -0.12
C LEU A 339 -9.22 12.71 0.77
N ALA A 340 -9.93 12.70 1.91
CA ALA A 340 -9.91 13.80 2.86
C ALA A 340 -8.49 14.09 3.35
N VAL A 341 -7.74 13.04 3.74
CA VAL A 341 -6.34 13.16 4.19
C VAL A 341 -5.43 13.69 3.09
N ALA A 342 -5.57 13.19 1.85
CA ALA A 342 -4.74 13.62 0.73
C ALA A 342 -5.01 15.09 0.34
N ILE A 343 -6.28 15.50 0.30
CA ILE A 343 -6.69 16.87 -0.03
C ILE A 343 -6.30 17.84 1.09
N ASP A 344 -6.48 17.47 2.36
CA ASP A 344 -6.02 18.29 3.49
C ASP A 344 -4.50 18.49 3.45
N THR A 345 -3.74 17.42 3.18
CA THR A 345 -2.28 17.51 3.01
C THR A 345 -1.91 18.46 1.87
N ALA A 346 -2.63 18.40 0.75
CA ALA A 346 -2.42 19.31 -0.38
C ALA A 346 -2.72 20.77 -0.02
N LYS A 347 -3.79 21.04 0.74
CA LYS A 347 -4.15 22.39 1.18
C LYS A 347 -3.12 23.05 2.07
N ARG A 348 -2.46 22.26 2.94
CA ARG A 348 -1.40 22.77 3.82
C ARG A 348 -0.18 23.29 3.06
N SER A 349 -0.03 22.96 1.77
CA SER A 349 1.02 23.53 0.93
C SER A 349 0.81 25.03 0.59
N GLY A 350 -0.40 25.57 0.81
CA GLY A 350 -0.77 26.92 0.42
C GLY A 350 -0.98 27.12 -1.09
N ARG A 351 -0.88 26.04 -1.88
CA ARG A 351 -1.15 26.03 -3.32
C ARG A 351 -2.65 25.85 -3.61
N ARG A 352 -3.07 26.27 -4.80
CA ARG A 352 -4.42 25.93 -5.31
C ARG A 352 -4.47 24.44 -5.62
N VAL A 353 -5.41 23.72 -5.04
CA VAL A 353 -5.55 22.27 -5.17
C VAL A 353 -6.49 21.91 -6.32
N VAL A 354 -5.96 21.28 -7.35
CA VAL A 354 -6.70 20.71 -8.48
C VAL A 354 -6.76 19.20 -8.31
N ALA A 355 -7.88 18.66 -7.85
CA ALA A 355 -8.05 17.22 -7.65
C ALA A 355 -8.54 16.54 -8.94
N VAL A 356 -7.91 15.43 -9.30
CA VAL A 356 -8.26 14.60 -10.47
C VAL A 356 -8.57 13.20 -9.97
N PHE A 357 -9.85 12.85 -9.89
CA PHE A 357 -10.29 11.61 -9.23
C PHE A 357 -10.89 10.61 -10.23
N GLN A 358 -10.46 9.34 -10.11
CA GLN A 358 -11.07 8.20 -10.78
C GLN A 358 -11.67 7.26 -9.72
N PRO A 359 -13.01 7.15 -9.64
CA PRO A 359 -13.65 6.21 -8.73
C PRO A 359 -13.26 4.76 -9.04
N HIS A 360 -13.19 3.90 -8.03
CA HIS A 360 -12.82 2.49 -8.17
C HIS A 360 -13.93 1.58 -7.64
N LEU A 361 -14.40 0.64 -8.48
CA LEU A 361 -15.61 -0.19 -8.32
C LEU A 361 -16.93 0.59 -8.45
N PHE A 362 -17.92 0.00 -9.13
CA PHE A 362 -19.25 0.58 -9.26
C PHE A 362 -20.01 0.50 -7.94
N SER A 363 -19.94 -0.64 -7.23
CA SER A 363 -20.56 -0.83 -5.91
C SER A 363 -20.16 0.27 -4.93
N ARG A 364 -18.85 0.49 -4.76
CA ARG A 364 -18.29 1.54 -3.90
C ARG A 364 -18.72 2.94 -4.33
N THR A 365 -18.71 3.22 -5.64
CA THR A 365 -19.13 4.51 -6.18
C THR A 365 -20.60 4.79 -5.85
N ARG A 366 -21.48 3.80 -5.99
CA ARG A 366 -22.89 3.87 -5.61
C ARG A 366 -23.05 4.12 -4.11
N ASP A 367 -22.39 3.30 -3.30
CA ASP A 367 -22.60 3.25 -1.85
C ASP A 367 -22.03 4.47 -1.12
N LEU A 368 -20.91 5.02 -1.62
CA LEU A 368 -20.18 6.13 -0.98
C LEU A 368 -20.25 7.45 -1.76
N CYS A 369 -21.14 7.58 -2.75
CA CYS A 369 -21.25 8.77 -3.62
C CYS A 369 -21.28 10.10 -2.84
N ARG A 370 -22.14 10.15 -1.81
CA ARG A 370 -22.31 11.34 -0.97
C ARG A 370 -21.06 11.70 -0.18
N ASP A 371 -20.35 10.69 0.30
CA ASP A 371 -19.11 10.87 1.03
C ASP A 371 -17.99 11.33 0.08
N PHE A 372 -17.84 10.70 -1.09
CA PHE A 372 -16.90 11.16 -2.11
C PHE A 372 -17.13 12.63 -2.48
N ALA A 373 -18.38 12.99 -2.77
CA ALA A 373 -18.72 14.36 -3.11
C ALA A 373 -18.38 15.34 -1.98
N ARG A 374 -18.67 14.98 -0.71
CA ARG A 374 -18.33 15.79 0.46
C ARG A 374 -16.82 16.07 0.53
N GLU A 375 -16.00 15.04 0.45
CA GLU A 375 -14.54 15.20 0.62
C GLU A 375 -13.90 15.92 -0.58
N LEU A 376 -14.35 15.62 -1.80
CA LEU A 376 -13.84 16.28 -3.01
C LEU A 376 -14.18 17.78 -3.07
N CYS A 377 -15.30 18.22 -2.47
CA CYS A 377 -15.66 19.63 -2.38
C CYS A 377 -14.62 20.47 -1.62
N ALA A 378 -13.70 19.85 -0.89
CA ALA A 378 -12.60 20.57 -0.27
C ALA A 378 -11.61 21.12 -1.32
N ALA A 379 -11.39 20.48 -2.48
CA ALA A 379 -10.45 20.98 -3.49
C ALA A 379 -10.94 22.28 -4.16
N ASP A 380 -10.02 23.08 -4.70
CA ASP A 380 -10.37 24.33 -5.41
C ASP A 380 -10.93 24.08 -6.80
N GLN A 381 -10.57 22.96 -7.43
CA GLN A 381 -11.15 22.47 -8.68
C GLN A 381 -11.11 20.95 -8.71
N VAL A 382 -12.14 20.32 -9.29
CA VAL A 382 -12.23 18.86 -9.40
C VAL A 382 -12.47 18.41 -10.85
N PHE A 383 -11.66 17.45 -11.30
CA PHE A 383 -11.89 16.68 -12.52
C PHE A 383 -12.23 15.24 -12.15
N LEU A 384 -13.28 14.70 -12.76
CA LEU A 384 -13.75 13.33 -12.51
C LEU A 384 -13.66 12.49 -13.78
N ALA A 385 -12.97 11.35 -13.71
CA ALA A 385 -13.08 10.29 -14.72
C ALA A 385 -14.34 9.45 -14.50
N ASP A 386 -14.66 8.58 -15.45
CA ASP A 386 -15.60 7.48 -15.18
C ASP A 386 -14.99 6.41 -14.26
N VAL A 387 -15.84 5.51 -13.77
CA VAL A 387 -15.47 4.47 -12.79
C VAL A 387 -14.48 3.49 -13.42
N TYR A 388 -13.37 3.24 -12.72
CA TYR A 388 -12.51 2.09 -12.99
C TYR A 388 -13.20 0.82 -12.44
N PRO A 389 -13.65 -0.10 -13.31
CA PRO A 389 -14.49 -1.23 -12.92
C PRO A 389 -13.75 -2.23 -12.04
N SER A 390 -12.42 -2.31 -12.18
CA SER A 390 -11.57 -3.36 -11.60
C SER A 390 -12.08 -4.76 -11.95
N ARG A 391 -12.97 -5.34 -11.16
CA ARG A 391 -13.53 -6.70 -11.30
C ARG A 391 -15.05 -6.74 -11.51
N GLU A 392 -15.71 -5.58 -11.49
CA GLU A 392 -17.17 -5.49 -11.55
C GLU A 392 -17.66 -5.21 -12.96
N GLU A 393 -18.80 -5.81 -13.30
CA GLU A 393 -19.58 -5.40 -14.46
C GLU A 393 -20.23 -4.02 -14.21
N PRO A 394 -20.43 -3.20 -15.27
CA PRO A 394 -21.12 -1.93 -15.16
C PRO A 394 -22.48 -2.04 -14.49
N LEU A 395 -22.72 -1.18 -13.48
CA LEU A 395 -24.02 -1.06 -12.83
C LEU A 395 -24.86 0.04 -13.51
N PRO A 396 -26.11 -0.25 -13.93
CA PRO A 396 -26.96 0.75 -14.55
C PRO A 396 -27.11 2.01 -13.69
N GLY A 397 -26.80 3.19 -14.27
CA GLY A 397 -26.93 4.48 -13.61
C GLY A 397 -25.80 4.85 -12.65
N VAL A 398 -24.76 4.02 -12.53
CA VAL A 398 -23.58 4.29 -11.70
C VAL A 398 -22.41 4.66 -12.61
N ASP A 399 -22.05 5.94 -12.62
CA ASP A 399 -20.95 6.51 -13.39
C ASP A 399 -20.17 7.54 -12.55
N GLY A 400 -18.97 7.92 -12.97
CA GLY A 400 -18.23 9.00 -12.28
C GLY A 400 -18.99 10.34 -12.28
N GLY A 401 -19.90 10.52 -13.24
CA GLY A 401 -20.77 11.68 -13.36
C GLY A 401 -21.74 11.84 -12.19
N MET A 402 -22.09 10.76 -11.48
CA MET A 402 -22.97 10.81 -10.32
C MET A 402 -22.36 11.61 -9.17
N ILE A 403 -21.06 11.46 -8.95
CA ILE A 403 -20.33 12.25 -7.93
C ILE A 403 -20.35 13.73 -8.33
N ALA A 404 -20.13 14.03 -9.62
CA ALA A 404 -20.19 15.41 -10.12
C ALA A 404 -21.58 16.05 -9.93
N ARG A 405 -22.67 15.27 -10.10
CA ARG A 405 -24.04 15.74 -9.85
C ARG A 405 -24.26 16.04 -8.37
N GLU A 406 -23.89 15.11 -7.48
CA GLU A 406 -23.99 15.28 -6.02
C GLU A 406 -23.16 16.48 -5.53
N MET A 407 -21.96 16.71 -6.07
CA MET A 407 -21.16 17.91 -5.77
C MET A 407 -21.87 19.20 -6.16
N ARG A 408 -22.52 19.24 -7.33
CA ARG A 408 -23.28 20.41 -7.79
C ARG A 408 -24.51 20.67 -6.94
N GLU A 409 -25.21 19.61 -6.51
CA GLU A 409 -26.34 19.71 -5.58
C GLU A 409 -25.92 20.30 -4.22
N ARG A 410 -24.68 20.07 -3.81
CA ARG A 410 -24.05 20.69 -2.63
C ARG A 410 -23.56 22.13 -2.85
N GLY A 411 -23.75 22.68 -4.06
CA GLY A 411 -23.37 24.04 -4.42
C GLY A 411 -21.93 24.18 -4.94
N TYR A 412 -21.17 23.09 -5.08
CA TYR A 412 -19.83 23.12 -5.66
C TYR A 412 -19.89 23.27 -7.18
N ARG A 413 -19.23 24.30 -7.72
CA ARG A 413 -19.37 24.67 -9.15
C ARG A 413 -18.19 24.27 -10.01
N ASP A 414 -16.98 24.24 -9.46
CA ASP A 414 -15.73 24.00 -10.19
C ASP A 414 -15.43 22.51 -10.39
N VAL A 415 -16.46 21.76 -10.82
CA VAL A 415 -16.38 20.31 -11.10
C VAL A 415 -16.64 19.99 -12.57
N VAL A 416 -15.67 19.30 -13.19
CA VAL A 416 -15.71 18.87 -14.60
C VAL A 416 -15.70 17.35 -14.69
N PHE A 417 -16.74 16.77 -15.29
CA PHE A 417 -16.78 15.35 -15.58
C PHE A 417 -16.19 15.10 -16.98
N VAL A 418 -15.19 14.22 -17.05
CA VAL A 418 -14.44 13.82 -18.24
C VAL A 418 -14.50 12.30 -18.32
N PRO A 419 -15.53 11.71 -18.97
CA PRO A 419 -15.75 10.27 -18.93
C PRO A 419 -14.53 9.45 -19.40
N GLN A 420 -13.89 9.91 -20.47
CA GLN A 420 -12.70 9.28 -21.04
C GLN A 420 -11.46 9.76 -20.30
N LYS A 421 -10.85 8.87 -19.52
CA LYS A 421 -9.63 9.14 -18.72
C LYS A 421 -8.49 9.69 -19.58
N GLU A 422 -8.37 9.23 -20.83
CA GLU A 422 -7.32 9.63 -21.78
C GLU A 422 -7.39 11.13 -22.12
N GLN A 423 -8.56 11.76 -21.95
CA GLN A 423 -8.73 13.20 -22.17
C GLN A 423 -8.41 14.04 -20.93
N LEU A 424 -8.24 13.43 -19.75
CA LEU A 424 -7.97 14.17 -18.51
C LEU A 424 -6.70 15.03 -18.57
N PRO A 425 -5.54 14.54 -19.07
CA PRO A 425 -4.32 15.34 -19.08
C PRO A 425 -4.52 16.69 -19.78
N ASP A 426 -5.09 16.68 -20.99
CA ASP A 426 -5.32 17.91 -21.78
C ASP A 426 -6.29 18.86 -21.08
N ARG A 427 -7.38 18.33 -20.52
CA ARG A 427 -8.40 19.13 -19.84
C ARG A 427 -7.87 19.79 -18.58
N VAL A 428 -7.07 19.06 -17.80
CA VAL A 428 -6.44 19.56 -16.58
C VAL A 428 -5.39 20.62 -16.95
N MET A 429 -4.50 20.35 -17.92
CA MET A 429 -3.46 21.30 -18.36
C MET A 429 -4.03 22.64 -18.85
N GLN A 430 -5.18 22.64 -19.52
CA GLN A 430 -5.88 23.86 -19.95
C GLN A 430 -6.32 24.75 -18.77
N SER A 431 -6.57 24.14 -17.60
CA SER A 431 -6.97 24.85 -16.38
C SER A 431 -5.83 25.18 -15.42
N CYS A 432 -4.67 24.53 -15.60
CA CYS A 432 -3.51 24.69 -14.72
C CYS A 432 -2.82 26.05 -14.89
N ARG A 433 -2.37 26.59 -13.75
CA ARG A 433 -1.56 27.80 -13.65
C ARG A 433 -0.43 27.63 -12.62
N SER A 434 0.62 28.45 -12.74
CA SER A 434 1.71 28.46 -11.76
C SER A 434 1.16 28.67 -10.34
N GLY A 435 1.64 27.88 -9.38
CA GLY A 435 1.14 27.85 -8.01
C GLY A 435 0.03 26.82 -7.77
N ASP A 436 -0.36 26.04 -8.80
CA ASP A 436 -1.26 24.90 -8.62
C ASP A 436 -0.51 23.66 -8.08
N LEU A 437 -1.23 22.85 -7.32
CA LEU A 437 -0.92 21.47 -6.96
C LEU A 437 -2.00 20.59 -7.57
N VAL A 438 -1.62 19.78 -8.56
CA VAL A 438 -2.50 18.80 -9.20
C VAL A 438 -2.35 17.47 -8.46
N LEU A 439 -3.45 16.96 -7.91
CA LEU A 439 -3.50 15.75 -7.12
C LEU A 439 -4.33 14.69 -7.86
N THR A 440 -3.67 13.68 -8.44
CA THR A 440 -4.34 12.53 -9.03
C THR A 440 -4.67 11.51 -7.94
N LEU A 441 -5.93 11.07 -7.88
CA LEU A 441 -6.50 10.25 -6.82
C LEU A 441 -7.17 9.01 -7.41
N GLY A 442 -6.80 7.83 -6.91
CA GLY A 442 -7.50 6.58 -7.20
C GLY A 442 -6.59 5.35 -7.18
N ALA A 443 -7.19 4.18 -7.02
CA ALA A 443 -6.50 2.88 -6.98
C ALA A 443 -6.33 2.22 -8.36
N GLY A 444 -7.05 2.71 -9.37
CA GLY A 444 -7.04 2.17 -10.73
C GLY A 444 -5.81 2.59 -11.53
N ASP A 445 -6.03 2.95 -12.79
CA ASP A 445 -5.00 3.27 -13.78
C ASP A 445 -4.85 4.79 -14.03
N ILE A 446 -5.25 5.58 -13.03
CA ILE A 446 -5.14 7.05 -13.00
C ILE A 446 -3.69 7.55 -12.89
N ASP A 447 -2.76 6.70 -12.46
CA ASP A 447 -1.33 7.01 -12.38
C ASP A 447 -0.75 7.37 -13.76
N GLY A 448 -1.30 6.81 -14.84
CA GLY A 448 -0.98 7.18 -16.22
C GLY A 448 -1.29 8.64 -16.54
N VAL A 449 -2.36 9.20 -15.97
CA VAL A 449 -2.70 10.63 -16.13
C VAL A 449 -1.66 11.51 -15.45
N SER A 450 -1.20 11.13 -14.26
CA SER A 450 -0.17 11.87 -13.52
C SER A 450 1.15 11.98 -14.32
N ARG A 451 1.54 10.90 -15.01
CA ARG A 451 2.72 10.87 -15.89
C ARG A 451 2.53 11.76 -17.12
N ALA A 452 1.41 11.61 -17.82
CA ALA A 452 1.09 12.41 -19.00
C ALA A 452 1.03 13.91 -18.68
N LEU A 453 0.55 14.29 -17.50
CA LEU A 453 0.53 15.68 -17.03
C LEU A 453 1.94 16.25 -16.89
N VAL A 454 2.86 15.54 -16.25
CA VAL A 454 4.24 16.01 -16.10
C VAL A 454 4.91 16.18 -17.46
N ASP A 455 4.75 15.20 -18.36
CA ASP A 455 5.34 15.27 -19.70
C ASP A 455 4.76 16.40 -20.55
N GLY A 456 3.43 16.60 -20.50
CA GLY A 456 2.77 17.71 -21.21
C GLY A 456 3.14 19.09 -20.66
N LEU A 457 3.27 19.23 -19.33
CA LEU A 457 3.70 20.49 -18.70
C LEU A 457 5.15 20.85 -19.03
N LYS A 458 6.05 19.85 -19.15
CA LYS A 458 7.43 20.05 -19.65
C LYS A 458 7.43 20.64 -21.05
N GLN A 459 6.62 20.08 -21.96
CA GLN A 459 6.53 20.53 -23.34
C GLN A 459 5.96 21.95 -23.46
N ARG A 460 5.06 22.35 -22.55
CA ARG A 460 4.52 23.73 -22.50
C ARG A 460 5.52 24.76 -21.96
N SER A 461 6.46 24.31 -21.12
CA SER A 461 7.45 25.17 -20.45
C SER A 461 8.77 25.29 -21.23
N SER A 462 8.99 24.39 -22.21
CA SER A 462 10.09 24.43 -23.19
C SER A 462 9.71 25.32 -24.36
#